data_AF-A0A537SHV9-F1
#
_entry.id   AF-A0A537SHV9-F1
#
_cell.length_a   1.000
_cell.length_b   1.000
_cell.length_c   1.000
_cell.angle_alpha   90.00
_cell.angle_beta   90.00
_cell.angle_gamma   90.00
#
_symmetry.space_group_name_H-M   'P 1'
#
loop_
_entity.id
_entity.type
_entity.pdbx_description
1 polymer ?
#
loop_
_entity_poly.entity_id
_entity_poly.type
_entity_poly.pdbx_seq_one_letter_code
_entity_poly.pdbx_strand_id
1 'polypeptide(L)'
;MKQADSPNTPTRRGVLRSAAAMTALLADPLAALAAAPPGFDQWRDNFRARALAKGISDATWSRVMGRIEPDMSVFKQMRNQPEFNEQIWQYINRRVSDWRII
;
A
#
# COMPACT_ATOMS: atom_id res chain seq x y z
N MET A 1 50.34 -29.25 -35.90
CA MET A 1 50.27 -27.83 -35.47
C MET A 1 48.87 -27.61 -34.89
N LYS A 2 48.78 -27.02 -33.69
CA LYS A 2 47.54 -26.90 -32.90
C LYS A 2 46.55 -25.96 -33.60
N GLN A 3 45.31 -26.40 -33.81
CA GLN A 3 44.24 -25.59 -34.38
C GLN A 3 43.74 -24.62 -33.30
N ALA A 4 43.81 -23.32 -33.59
CA ALA A 4 43.46 -22.25 -32.66
C ALA A 4 41.95 -22.19 -32.39
N ASP A 5 41.60 -21.92 -31.13
CA ASP A 5 40.25 -21.78 -30.60
C ASP A 5 39.41 -20.74 -31.38
N SER A 6 38.15 -21.08 -31.66
CA SER A 6 37.18 -20.17 -32.29
C SER A 6 36.75 -19.06 -31.32
N PRO A 7 36.64 -17.80 -31.75
CA PRO A 7 36.17 -16.71 -30.89
C PRO A 7 34.66 -16.84 -30.62
N ASN A 8 34.28 -16.88 -29.33
CA ASN A 8 32.90 -16.88 -28.88
C ASN A 8 32.18 -15.59 -29.28
N THR A 9 31.51 -15.59 -30.43
CA THR A 9 30.72 -14.46 -30.91
C THR A 9 29.31 -14.57 -30.31
N PRO A 10 28.84 -13.56 -29.54
CA PRO A 10 27.54 -13.63 -28.89
C PRO A 10 26.42 -13.69 -29.94
N THR A 11 25.57 -14.71 -29.85
CA THR A 11 24.45 -14.92 -30.76
C THR A 11 23.37 -13.86 -30.53
N ARG A 12 22.64 -13.45 -31.57
CA ARG A 12 21.52 -12.48 -31.51
C ARG A 12 20.48 -12.81 -30.43
N ARG A 13 20.27 -14.10 -30.14
CA ARG A 13 19.42 -14.59 -29.05
C ARG A 13 19.99 -14.31 -27.65
N GLY A 14 21.31 -14.35 -27.49
CA GLY A 14 21.99 -13.97 -26.24
C GLY A 14 21.79 -12.50 -25.92
N VAL A 15 21.94 -11.63 -26.93
CA VAL A 15 21.71 -10.18 -26.81
C VAL A 15 20.25 -9.84 -26.48
N LEU A 16 19.29 -10.54 -27.09
CA LEU A 16 17.86 -10.34 -26.77
C LEU A 16 17.50 -10.79 -25.35
N ARG A 17 18.11 -11.87 -24.85
CA ARG A 17 17.89 -12.35 -23.48
C ARG A 17 18.47 -11.40 -22.43
N SER A 18 19.66 -10.85 -22.68
CA SER A 18 20.26 -9.86 -21.76
C SER A 18 19.52 -8.52 -21.80
N ALA A 19 19.01 -8.08 -22.95
CA ALA A 19 18.17 -6.89 -23.04
C ALA A 19 16.85 -7.02 -22.24
N ALA A 20 16.19 -8.19 -22.31
CA ALA A 20 14.97 -8.46 -21.54
C ALA A 20 15.22 -8.59 -20.03
N ALA A 21 16.38 -9.09 -19.62
CA ALA A 21 16.78 -9.11 -18.21
C ALA A 21 17.03 -7.70 -17.67
N MET A 22 17.58 -6.80 -18.50
CA MET A 22 17.90 -5.43 -18.11
C MET A 22 16.64 -4.55 -17.98
N THR A 23 15.59 -4.80 -18.76
CA THR A 23 14.28 -4.15 -18.56
C THR A 23 13.54 -4.64 -17.30
N ALA A 24 13.72 -5.90 -16.90
CA ALA A 24 13.14 -6.41 -15.65
C ALA A 24 13.81 -5.81 -14.39
N LEU A 25 15.11 -5.48 -14.47
CA LEU A 25 15.82 -4.80 -13.37
C LEU A 25 15.46 -3.31 -13.23
N LEU A 26 14.89 -2.69 -14.27
CA LEU A 26 14.40 -1.31 -14.26
C LEU A 26 12.92 -1.22 -13.88
N ALA A 27 12.28 -2.33 -13.48
CA ALA A 27 10.94 -2.30 -12.92
C ALA A 27 10.95 -1.45 -11.65
N ASP A 28 10.22 -0.34 -11.72
CA ASP A 28 10.19 0.74 -10.74
C ASP A 28 10.01 0.23 -9.29
N PRO A 29 10.94 0.53 -8.35
CA PRO A 29 10.71 0.28 -6.93
C PRO A 29 9.53 1.11 -6.38
N LEU A 30 9.08 2.14 -7.12
CA LEU A 30 7.88 2.92 -6.78
C LEU A 30 6.58 2.12 -6.86
N ALA A 31 6.50 1.07 -7.67
CA ALA A 31 5.32 0.19 -7.70
C ALA A 31 5.13 -0.57 -6.36
N ALA A 32 6.21 -0.77 -5.60
CA ALA A 32 6.14 -1.43 -4.29
C ALA A 32 5.59 -0.53 -3.17
N LEU A 33 5.62 0.80 -3.34
CA LEU A 33 5.09 1.74 -2.33
C LEU A 33 3.56 1.91 -2.42
N ALA A 34 2.93 1.50 -3.52
CA ALA A 34 1.47 1.55 -3.71
C ALA A 34 0.78 0.22 -3.39
N ALA A 35 1.53 -0.81 -2.97
CA ALA A 35 0.95 -2.08 -2.60
C ALA A 35 0.23 -1.94 -1.25
N ALA A 36 -1.07 -2.27 -1.22
CA ALA A 36 -1.81 -2.40 0.03
C ALA A 36 -1.04 -3.33 1.00
N PRO A 37 -1.08 -3.08 2.32
CA PRO A 37 -0.39 -3.92 3.30
C PRO A 37 -0.77 -5.39 3.10
N PRO A 38 0.18 -6.32 3.29
CA PRO A 38 -0.12 -7.74 3.21
C PRO A 38 -1.27 -8.06 4.17
N GLY A 39 -2.39 -8.53 3.62
CA GLY A 39 -3.59 -8.90 4.38
C GLY A 39 -4.78 -7.95 4.29
N PHE A 40 -4.66 -6.77 3.66
CA PHE A 40 -5.84 -5.90 3.49
C PHE A 40 -6.92 -6.55 2.62
N ASP A 41 -6.54 -7.13 1.47
CA ASP A 41 -7.49 -7.83 0.59
C ASP A 41 -8.13 -9.02 1.31
N GLN A 42 -7.34 -9.80 2.05
CA GLN A 42 -7.84 -10.92 2.85
C GLN A 42 -8.83 -10.44 3.92
N TRP A 43 -8.52 -9.34 4.61
CA TRP A 43 -9.44 -8.72 5.56
C TRP A 43 -10.71 -8.24 4.87
N ARG A 44 -10.61 -7.58 3.71
CA ARG A 44 -11.75 -7.08 2.93
C ARG A 44 -12.69 -8.22 2.56
N ASP A 45 -12.15 -9.33 2.07
CA ASP A 45 -12.93 -10.50 1.66
C ASP A 45 -13.65 -11.15 2.85
N ASN A 46 -12.97 -11.29 3.99
CA ASN A 46 -13.57 -11.78 5.23
C ASN A 46 -14.63 -10.81 5.78
N PHE A 47 -14.40 -9.50 5.68
CA PHE A 47 -15.31 -8.48 6.17
C PHE A 47 -16.57 -8.37 5.31
N ARG A 48 -16.50 -8.71 4.01
CA ARG A 48 -17.66 -8.74 3.11
C ARG A 48 -18.80 -9.57 3.68
N ALA A 49 -18.52 -10.77 4.18
CA ALA A 49 -19.54 -11.63 4.78
C ALA A 49 -20.27 -10.95 5.96
N ARG A 50 -19.52 -10.22 6.80
CA ARG A 50 -20.08 -9.45 7.92
C ARG A 50 -20.92 -8.26 7.45
N ALA A 51 -20.45 -7.55 6.41
CA ALA A 51 -21.16 -6.41 5.83
C ALA A 51 -22.51 -6.83 5.21
N LEU A 52 -22.51 -7.91 4.42
CA LEU A 52 -23.73 -8.45 3.81
C LEU A 52 -24.73 -8.94 4.89
N ALA A 53 -24.24 -9.60 5.94
CA ALA A 53 -25.07 -10.04 7.07
C ALA A 53 -25.73 -8.88 7.84
N LYS A 54 -25.21 -7.65 7.72
CA LYS A 54 -25.78 -6.42 8.28
C LYS A 54 -26.69 -5.67 7.30
N GLY A 55 -27.01 -6.26 6.15
CA GLY A 55 -27.94 -5.70 5.17
C GLY A 55 -27.29 -4.74 4.16
N ILE A 56 -25.96 -4.66 4.10
CA ILE A 56 -25.28 -3.90 3.05
C ILE A 56 -25.48 -4.64 1.72
N SER A 57 -25.95 -3.94 0.70
CA SER A 57 -26.14 -4.54 -0.63
C SER A 57 -24.79 -4.79 -1.32
N ASP A 58 -24.75 -5.85 -2.13
CA ASP A 58 -23.55 -6.21 -2.88
C ASP A 58 -23.09 -5.10 -3.84
N ALA A 59 -24.05 -4.40 -4.45
CA ALA A 59 -23.78 -3.23 -5.29
C ALA A 59 -23.11 -2.09 -4.51
N THR A 60 -23.54 -1.83 -3.28
CA THR A 60 -22.93 -0.80 -2.42
C THR A 60 -21.54 -1.22 -1.98
N TRP A 61 -21.38 -2.47 -1.58
CA TRP A 61 -20.08 -3.03 -1.21
C TRP A 61 -19.08 -2.89 -2.35
N SER A 62 -19.42 -3.42 -3.53
CA SER A 62 -18.52 -3.42 -4.69
C SER A 62 -18.16 -2.01 -5.16
N ARG A 63 -19.13 -1.08 -5.12
CA ARG A 63 -18.89 0.33 -5.46
C ARG A 63 -17.90 1.02 -4.52
N VAL A 64 -17.98 0.75 -3.21
CA VAL A 64 -17.16 1.43 -2.20
C VAL A 64 -15.81 0.71 -2.02
N MET A 65 -15.82 -0.60 -1.84
CA MET A 65 -14.65 -1.41 -1.52
C MET A 65 -13.78 -1.77 -2.73
N GLY A 66 -14.27 -1.55 -3.96
CA GLY A 66 -13.52 -1.84 -5.17
C GLY A 66 -12.40 -0.85 -5.49
N ARG A 67 -12.40 0.34 -4.86
CA ARG A 67 -11.39 1.40 -5.09
C ARG A 67 -10.72 1.89 -3.82
N ILE A 68 -11.00 1.24 -2.69
CA ILE A 68 -10.46 1.67 -1.40
C ILE A 68 -9.02 1.17 -1.24
N GLU A 69 -8.16 2.05 -0.76
CA GLU A 69 -6.80 1.73 -0.37
C GLU A 69 -6.60 2.04 1.11
N PRO A 70 -5.74 1.29 1.82
CA PRO A 70 -5.45 1.57 3.23
C PRO A 70 -4.70 2.88 3.41
N ASP A 71 -5.25 3.78 4.21
CA ASP A 71 -4.55 4.99 4.63
C ASP A 71 -3.56 4.69 5.76
N MET A 72 -2.27 4.69 5.43
CA MET A 72 -1.19 4.42 6.38
C MET A 72 -0.98 5.55 7.39
N SER A 73 -1.54 6.75 7.16
CA SER A 73 -1.51 7.85 8.12
C SER A 73 -2.27 7.49 9.41
N VAL A 74 -3.26 6.60 9.33
CA VAL A 74 -4.04 6.12 10.48
C VAL A 74 -3.14 5.43 11.50
N PHE A 75 -2.20 4.58 11.07
CA PHE A 75 -1.25 3.92 11.98
C PHE A 75 -0.29 4.90 12.67
N LYS A 76 0.05 6.01 12.00
CA LYS A 76 0.85 7.08 12.61
C LYS A 76 0.04 7.82 13.68
N GLN A 77 -1.20 8.19 13.37
CA GLN A 77 -2.09 8.89 14.31
C GLN A 77 -2.47 8.00 15.50
N MET A 78 -2.71 6.71 15.26
CA MET A 78 -3.01 5.73 16.32
C MET A 78 -1.87 5.60 17.33
N ARG A 79 -0.62 5.66 16.89
CA ARG A 79 0.56 5.64 17.78
C ARG A 79 0.79 6.97 18.48
N ASN A 80 0.43 8.09 17.85
CA ASN A 80 0.71 9.43 18.33
C ASN A 80 -0.57 10.13 18.79
N GLN A 81 -1.22 9.60 19.82
CA GLN A 81 -2.42 10.22 20.38
C GLN A 81 -2.03 11.44 21.23
N PRO A 82 -2.47 12.65 20.86
CA PRO A 82 -2.11 13.87 21.59
C PRO A 82 -2.64 13.87 23.02
N GLU A 83 -3.76 13.20 23.29
CA GLU A 83 -4.38 13.11 24.62
C GLU A 83 -3.47 12.51 25.69
N PHE A 84 -2.54 11.61 25.33
CA PHE A 84 -1.58 11.04 26.29
C PHE A 84 -0.38 11.95 26.57
N ASN A 85 -0.15 12.95 25.73
CA ASN A 85 0.98 13.88 25.87
C ASN A 85 0.52 15.29 26.31
N GLU A 86 -0.77 15.57 26.20
CA GLU A 86 -1.37 16.83 26.61
C GLU A 86 -1.59 16.88 28.12
N GLN A 87 -1.32 18.05 28.70
CA GLN A 87 -1.66 18.34 30.08
C GLN A 87 -3.18 18.58 30.18
N ILE A 88 -3.81 18.13 31.28
CA ILE A 88 -5.29 18.14 31.44
C ILE A 88 -5.90 19.54 31.19
N TRP A 89 -5.26 20.60 31.65
CA TRP A 89 -5.73 21.98 31.48
C TRP A 89 -5.62 22.47 30.04
N GLN A 90 -4.60 22.03 29.28
CA GLN A 90 -4.50 22.28 27.84
C GLN A 90 -5.67 21.65 27.10
N TYR A 91 -6.03 20.41 27.46
CA TYR A 91 -7.17 19.71 26.88
C TYR A 91 -8.49 20.46 27.16
N ILE A 92 -8.74 20.84 28.42
CA ILE A 92 -9.94 21.58 28.83
C ILE A 92 -10.03 22.92 28.08
N ASN A 93 -8.96 23.72 28.10
CA ASN A 93 -8.95 25.04 27.45
C ASN A 93 -9.23 24.96 25.94
N ARG A 94 -8.77 23.90 25.26
CA ARG A 94 -9.01 23.70 23.83
C ARG A 94 -10.46 23.27 23.51
N ARG A 95 -11.10 22.52 24.40
CA ARG A 95 -12.42 21.92 24.18
C ARG A 95 -13.57 22.75 24.75
N VAL A 96 -13.31 23.49 25.82
CA VAL A 96 -14.28 24.30 26.58
C VAL A 96 -13.92 25.78 26.43
N SER A 97 -13.76 26.24 25.19
CA SER A 97 -13.51 27.65 24.88
C SER A 97 -14.80 28.37 24.53
N ASP A 98 -14.83 29.69 24.73
CA ASP A 98 -16.01 30.53 24.44
C ASP A 98 -16.50 30.36 22.99
N TRP A 99 -15.58 30.19 22.04
CA TRP A 99 -15.91 29.92 20.62
C TRP A 99 -16.69 28.60 20.39
N ARG A 100 -16.56 27.61 21.28
CA ARG A 100 -17.23 26.30 21.16
C ARG A 100 -18.54 26.20 21.94
N ILE A 101 -18.80 27.10 22.89
CA ILE A 101 -19.91 27.01 23.85
C ILE A 101 -21.07 27.97 23.50
N ILE A 102 -20.94 28.70 22.38
CA ILE A 102 -21.93 29.67 21.89
C ILE A 102 -23.33 29.07 21.77
#